data_AF-A0A839VMH7-F1
#
_entry.id   AF-A0A839VMH7-F1
#
_cell.length_a   1.000
_cell.length_b   1.000
_cell.length_c   1.000
_cell.angle_alpha   90.00
_cell.angle_beta   90.00
_cell.angle_gamma   90.00
#
_symmetry.space_group_name_H-M   'P 1'
#
loop_
_entity.id
_entity.type
_entity.pdbx_description
1 polymer ?
#
loop_
_entity_poly.entity_id
_entity_poly.type
_entity_poly.pdbx_seq_one_letter_code
_entity_poly.pdbx_strand_id
1 'polypeptide(L)' 'MQTILALGAGLSVGVLFSWLRLPLPAPPTLTGIVGAFGVFLGSVLFQLLSKA' A
#
# COMPACT_ATOMS: atom_id res chain seq x y z
N MET A 1 -8.12 6.44 14.18
CA MET A 1 -9.27 5.65 13.65
C MET A 1 -9.08 5.26 12.19
N GLN A 2 -8.73 6.22 11.31
CA GLN A 2 -8.57 5.98 9.86
C GLN A 2 -7.66 4.79 9.49
N THR A 3 -6.54 4.60 10.19
CA THR A 3 -5.59 3.50 9.91
C THR A 3 -6.21 2.12 10.09
N ILE A 4 -7.02 1.93 11.14
CA ILE A 4 -7.66 0.64 11.43
C ILE A 4 -8.71 0.32 10.36
N LEU A 5 -9.47 1.34 9.93
CA LEU A 5 -10.44 1.21 8.84
C LEU A 5 -9.76 0.92 7.49
N ALA A 6 -8.63 1.57 7.21
CA ALA A 6 -7.86 1.34 5.98
C ALA A 6 -7.26 -0.07 5.94
N LEU A 7 -6.72 -0.56 7.05
CA LEU A 7 -6.24 -1.94 7.17
C LEU A 7 -7.40 -2.94 7.01
N GLY A 8 -8.52 -2.70 7.68
CA GLY A 8 -9.72 -3.53 7.55
C GLY A 8 -10.24 -3.59 6.11
N ALA A 9 -10.35 -2.44 5.45
CA ALA A 9 -10.77 -2.37 4.05
C ALA A 9 -9.80 -3.12 3.12
N GLY A 10 -8.49 -2.92 3.30
CA GLY A 10 -7.46 -3.61 2.51
C GLY A 10 -7.52 -5.14 2.66
N LEU A 11 -7.71 -5.62 3.90
CA LEU A 11 -7.87 -7.05 4.18
C LEU A 11 -9.16 -7.60 3.57
N SER A 12 -10.29 -6.92 3.75
CA SER A 12 -11.58 -7.34 3.18
C SER A 12 -11.55 -7.39 1.64
N VAL A 13 -10.97 -6.38 0.99
CA VAL A 13 -10.82 -6.34 -0.48
C VAL A 13 -9.88 -7.45 -0.95
N GLY A 14 -8.74 -7.65 -0.27
CA GLY A 14 -7.78 -8.70 -0.62
C GLY A 14 -8.41 -10.11 -0.52
N VAL A 15 -9.14 -10.38 0.56
CA VAL A 15 -9.87 -11.66 0.74
C VAL A 15 -10.96 -11.82 -0.30
N LEU A 16 -11.78 -10.80 -0.54
CA LEU A 16 -12.89 -10.86 -1.50
C LEU A 16 -12.40 -11.11 -2.92
N PHE A 17 -11.38 -10.38 -3.38
CA PHE A 17 -10.86 -10.53 -4.74
C PHE A 17 -10.14 -11.86 -4.94
N SER A 18 -9.40 -12.33 -3.93
CA SER A 18 -8.77 -13.65 -3.96
C SER A 18 -9.80 -14.77 -3.98
N TRP A 19 -10.90 -14.61 -3.23
CA TRP A 19 -12.02 -15.57 -3.21
C TRP A 19 -12.74 -15.62 -4.56
N LEU A 20 -12.98 -14.46 -5.19
CA LEU A 20 -13.58 -14.35 -6.52
C LEU A 20 -12.60 -14.65 -7.67
N ARG A 21 -11.33 -14.97 -7.38
CA ARG A 21 -10.26 -15.18 -8.38
C ARG A 21 -10.09 -14.00 -9.34
N LEU A 22 -10.41 -12.79 -8.89
CA LEU A 22 -10.24 -11.57 -9.65
C LEU A 22 -8.79 -11.09 -9.57
N PRO A 23 -8.28 -10.38 -10.60
CA PRO A 23 -7.00 -9.72 -10.50
C PRO A 23 -7.00 -8.75 -9.31
N LEU A 24 -5.97 -8.83 -8.47
CA LEU A 24 -5.85 -7.98 -7.30
C LEU A 24 -5.70 -6.51 -7.73
N PRO A 25 -6.40 -5.57 -7.07
CA PRO A 25 -6.27 -4.14 -7.38
C PRO A 25 -4.94 -3.54 -6.89
N ALA A 26 -4.29 -4.17 -5.90
CA ALA A 26 -2.98 -3.80 -5.41
C ALA A 26 -1.87 -4.53 -6.19
N PRO A 27 -0.61 -4.02 -6.17
CA PRO A 27 0.50 -4.68 -6.84
C PRO A 27 0.60 -6.17 -6.43
N PRO A 28 0.48 -7.11 -7.38
CA PRO A 28 0.41 -8.54 -7.05
C PRO A 28 1.77 -9.15 -6.70
N THR A 29 2.86 -8.37 -6.79
CA THR A 29 4.23 -8.82 -6.54
C THR A 29 4.84 -8.11 -5.33
N LEU A 30 5.66 -8.84 -4.58
CA LEU A 30 6.45 -8.25 -3.48
C LEU A 30 7.29 -7.07 -3.97
N THR A 31 7.88 -7.17 -5.16
CA THR A 31 8.64 -6.09 -5.78
C THR A 31 7.81 -4.82 -5.99
N GLY A 32 6.56 -4.96 -6.45
CA GLY A 32 5.65 -3.82 -6.62
C GLY A 32 5.29 -3.13 -5.30
N ILE A 33 5.07 -3.92 -4.24
CA ILE A 33 4.78 -3.39 -2.89
C ILE A 33 6.00 -2.65 -2.32
N VAL A 34 7.19 -3.24 -2.42
CA VAL A 34 8.44 -2.62 -1.96
C VAL A 34 8.74 -1.35 -2.75
N GLY A 35 8.51 -1.34 -4.06
CA GLY A 35 8.65 -0.14 -4.89
C GLY A 35 7.71 1.00 -4.46
N ALA A 36 6.42 0.70 -4.24
CA ALA A 36 5.45 1.68 -3.76
C ALA A 36 5.83 2.24 -2.37
N PHE A 37 6.30 1.37 -1.47
CA PHE A 37 6.82 1.80 -0.17
C PHE A 37 8.06 2.69 -0.30
N GLY A 38 8.98 2.35 -1.21
CA GLY A 38 10.17 3.15 -1.51
C GLY A 38 9.83 4.56 -2.03
N VAL A 39 8.81 4.70 -2.88
CA VAL A 39 8.33 6.02 -3.35
C VAL A 39 7.80 6.85 -2.19
N PHE A 40 7.00 6.26 -1.29
CA PHE A 40 6.53 6.94 -0.09
C PHE A 40 7.71 7.38 0.79
N LEU A 41 8.64 6.47 1.08
CA LEU A 41 9.80 6.77 1.93
C LEU A 41 10.71 7.85 1.31
N GLY A 42 10.91 7.82 0.00
CA GLY A 42 11.64 8.85 -0.74
C GLY A 42 10.98 10.23 -0.62
N SER A 43 9.65 10.30 -0.70
CA SER A 43 8.91 11.55 -0.51
C SER A 43 9.01 12.10 0.92
N VAL A 44 9.03 11.21 1.92
CA VAL A 44 9.23 11.59 3.33
C VAL A 44 10.65 12.10 3.53
N LEU A 45 11.66 11.39 3.00
CA LEU A 45 13.06 11.79 3.10
C LEU A 45 13.31 13.14 2.43
N PHE A 46 12.75 13.36 1.23
CA PHE A 46 12.84 14.64 0.55
C PHE A 46 12.23 15.77 1.37
N GLN A 47 11.05 15.56 1.96
CA GLN A 47 10.42 16.56 2.84
C GLN A 47 11.23 16.85 4.10
N LEU A 48 11.92 15.85 4.66
CA LEU A 48 12.79 16.02 5.82
C LEU A 48 14.02 16.86 5.44
N LEU A 49 14.65 16.57 4.31
CA LEU A 49 15.80 17.31 3.79
C LEU A 49 15.42 18.74 3.37
N SER A 50 14.22 18.94 2.80
CA SER A 50 13.76 20.25 2.35
C SER A 50 13.26 21.16 3.47
N LYS A 51 13.04 20.63 4.68
CA LYS A 51 12.63 21.38 5.88
C LYS A 51 13.80 21.69 6.83
N ALA A 52 15.01 21.27 6.49
CA ALA A 52 16.27 21.61 7.16
C ALA A 52 16.97 22.75 6.41
#